data_AF-M1CPM5-F1
#
_entry.id   AF-M1CPM5-F1
#
_cell.length_a   1.000
_cell.length_b   1.000
_cell.length_c   1.000
_cell.angle_alpha   90.00
_cell.angle_beta   90.00
_cell.angle_gamma   90.00
#
_symmetry.space_group_name_H-M   'P 1'
#
loop_
_entity.id
_entity.type
_entity.pdbx_description
1 polymer ?
#
loop_
_entity_poly.entity_id
_entity_poly.type
_entity_poly.pdbx_seq_one_letter_code
_entity_poly.pdbx_strand_id
1 'polypeptide(L)' 'MPDQALQAFIDHGSVARTIDANLSEAEGIYSALEKLGIDWVFVGSQLELEGVDSFKKSFDSLLDSLQEKANTLKLVNL' A
#
# COMPACT_ATOMS: atom_id res chain seq x y z
N MET A 1 -4.75 -9.27 -1.05
CA MET A 1 -4.47 -9.18 0.39
C MET A 1 -3.23 -10.01 0.66
N PRO A 2 -2.25 -9.54 1.47
CA PRO A 2 -1.10 -10.36 1.86
C PRO A 2 -1.54 -11.66 2.54
N ASP A 3 -0.79 -12.75 2.36
CA ASP A 3 -1.17 -14.08 2.86
C ASP A 3 -1.46 -14.11 4.36
N GLN A 4 -0.67 -13.36 5.15
CA GLN A 4 -0.87 -13.25 6.59
C GLN A 4 -2.23 -12.63 6.94
N ALA A 5 -2.64 -11.57 6.22
CA ALA A 5 -3.92 -10.92 6.45
C ALA A 5 -5.09 -11.82 6.00
N LEU A 6 -4.91 -12.60 4.93
CA LEU A 6 -5.89 -13.60 4.51
C LEU A 6 -6.05 -14.70 5.57
N GLN A 7 -4.94 -15.22 6.09
CA GLN A 7 -4.97 -16.26 7.12
C GLN A 7 -5.63 -15.78 8.42
N ALA A 8 -5.35 -14.54 8.84
CA ALA A 8 -6.02 -13.93 9.98
C ALA A 8 -7.54 -13.78 9.74
N PHE A 9 -7.94 -13.39 8.53
CA PHE A 9 -9.35 -13.31 8.17
C PHE A 9 -10.04 -14.68 8.14
N ILE A 10 -9.34 -15.75 7.74
CA ILE A 10 -9.88 -17.12 7.79
C ILE A 10 -10.09 -17.58 9.24
N ASP A 11 -9.14 -17.30 10.13
CA ASP A 11 -9.19 -17.73 11.53
C ASP A 11 -10.28 -17.01 12.32
N HIS A 12 -10.41 -15.69 12.16
CA HIS A 12 -11.29 -14.87 13.00
C HIS A 12 -11.89 -13.64 12.29
N GLY A 13 -11.98 -13.65 10.96
CA GLY A 13 -12.68 -12.61 10.20
C GLY A 13 -14.20 -12.69 10.37
N SER A 14 -14.87 -11.55 10.20
CA SER A 14 -16.33 -11.47 10.19
C SER A 14 -16.83 -10.90 8.86
N VAL A 15 -17.84 -11.56 8.27
CA VAL A 15 -18.45 -11.11 7.02
C VAL A 15 -19.71 -10.29 7.33
N ALA A 16 -19.65 -9.00 7.01
CA ALA A 16 -20.78 -8.10 7.09
C ALA A 16 -20.64 -7.01 6.02
N ARG A 17 -21.77 -6.41 5.62
CA ARG A 17 -21.75 -5.22 4.75
C ARG A 17 -21.45 -3.99 5.59
N THR A 18 -20.18 -3.64 5.69
CA THR A 18 -19.71 -2.51 6.52
C THR A 18 -19.36 -1.26 5.72
N ILE A 19 -19.35 -1.34 4.38
CA ILE A 19 -18.90 -0.26 3.51
C ILE A 19 -19.74 1.02 3.62
N ASP A 20 -21.03 0.87 3.88
CA ASP A 20 -22.02 1.95 4.05
C ASP A 20 -22.54 2.04 5.48
N ALA A 21 -21.93 1.30 6.41
CA ALA A 21 -22.23 1.41 7.84
C ALA A 21 -21.51 2.62 8.45
N ASN A 22 -22.13 3.25 9.45
CA ASN A 22 -21.51 4.26 10.32
C ASN A 22 -20.89 5.49 9.60
N LEU A 23 -21.45 5.92 8.47
CA LEU A 23 -20.91 7.06 7.70
C LEU A 23 -20.74 8.35 8.53
N SER A 24 -21.72 8.67 9.39
CA SER A 24 -21.64 9.86 10.24
C SER A 24 -20.49 9.80 11.26
N GLU A 25 -20.16 8.61 11.76
CA GLU A 25 -18.99 8.42 12.62
C GLU A 25 -17.70 8.66 11.84
N ALA A 26 -17.60 8.11 10.62
CA ALA A 26 -16.46 8.33 9.74
C ALA A 26 -16.26 9.83 9.45
N GLU A 27 -17.31 10.56 9.07
CA GLU A 27 -17.26 12.02 8.86
C GLU A 27 -16.81 12.76 10.13
N GLY A 28 -17.30 12.34 11.30
CA GLY A 28 -16.90 12.88 12.59
C GLY A 28 -15.40 12.73 12.87
N ILE A 29 -14.81 11.59 12.51
CA ILE A 29 -13.36 11.34 12.62
C ILE A 29 -12.58 12.30 11.73
N TYR A 30 -13.01 12.48 10.47
CA TYR A 30 -12.36 13.41 9.54
C TYR A 30 -12.38 14.85 10.06
N SER A 31 -13.53 15.31 10.54
CA SER A 31 -13.68 16.64 11.15
C SER A 31 -12.86 16.81 12.43
N ALA A 32 -12.72 15.76 13.25
CA ALA A 32 -11.92 15.81 14.47
C ALA A 32 -10.43 15.97 14.15
N LEU A 33 -9.93 15.29 13.12
CA LEU A 33 -8.55 15.40 12.67
C LEU A 33 -8.26 16.79 12.09
N GLU A 34 -9.18 17.37 11.31
CA GLU A 34 -9.06 18.75 10.83
C GLU A 34 -9.00 19.78 11.96
N LYS A 35 -9.80 19.60 13.02
CA LYS A 35 -9.76 20.46 14.22
C LYS A 35 -8.41 20.39 14.95
N LEU A 36 -7.66 19.32 14.78
CA LEU A 36 -6.29 19.17 15.29
C LEU A 36 -5.24 19.78 14.34
N GLY A 37 -5.67 20.38 13.22
CA GLY A 37 -4.80 21.01 12.23
C GLY A 37 -4.28 20.05 11.16
N ILE A 38 -4.85 18.84 11.03
CA ILE A 38 -4.48 17.89 9.98
C ILE A 38 -5.22 18.26 8.70
N ASP A 39 -4.48 18.57 7.64
CA ASP A 39 -5.02 18.83 6.31
C ASP A 39 -5.07 17.55 5.46
N TRP A 40 -6.28 17.08 5.17
CA TRP A 40 -6.51 15.88 4.36
C TRP A 40 -6.03 16.00 2.92
N VAL A 41 -6.09 17.19 2.33
CA VAL A 41 -5.63 17.43 0.96
C VAL A 41 -4.11 17.28 0.92
N PHE A 42 -3.42 17.84 1.91
CA PHE A 42 -1.99 17.68 2.05
C PHE A 42 -1.59 16.21 2.28
N VAL A 43 -2.25 15.51 3.22
CA VAL A 43 -1.99 14.09 3.51
C VAL A 43 -2.18 13.24 2.26
N GLY A 44 -3.28 13.42 1.53
CA GLY A 44 -3.52 12.69 0.29
C GLY A 44 -2.44 12.95 -0.76
N SER A 45 -2.06 14.22 -0.95
CA SER A 45 -1.01 14.59 -1.91
C SER A 45 0.36 14.00 -1.54
N GLN A 46 0.69 13.99 -0.25
CA GLN A 46 1.93 13.40 0.24
C GLN A 46 1.95 11.88 -0.01
N LEU A 47 0.88 11.17 0.37
CA LEU A 47 0.79 9.72 0.20
C LEU A 47 0.84 9.31 -1.28
N GLU A 48 0.24 10.10 -2.18
CA GLU A 48 0.33 9.85 -3.62
C GLU A 48 1.78 9.94 -4.13
N LEU A 49 2.50 11.00 -3.77
CA LEU A 49 3.90 11.20 -4.16
C LEU A 49 4.80 10.07 -3.63
N GLU A 50 4.64 9.72 -2.36
CA GLU A 50 5.39 8.62 -1.72
C GLU A 50 5.05 7.26 -2.34
N GLY A 51 3.79 7.05 -2.71
CA GLY A 51 3.33 5.84 -3.40
C GLY A 51 3.97 5.69 -4.78
N VAL A 52 3.98 6.76 -5.59
CA VAL A 52 4.63 6.77 -6.92
C VAL A 52 6.13 6.51 -6.80
N ASP A 53 6.80 7.16 -5.86
CA ASP A 53 8.23 6.96 -5.62
C ASP A 53 8.56 5.52 -5.20
N SER A 54 7.76 4.95 -4.29
CA SER A 54 7.92 3.55 -3.85
C SER A 54 7.71 2.55 -4.99
N PHE A 55 6.77 2.83 -5.90
CA PHE A 55 6.55 2.01 -7.07
C PHE A 55 7.73 2.06 -8.05
N LYS A 56 8.28 3.26 -8.30
CA LYS A 56 9.48 3.44 -9.14
C LYS A 56 10.68 2.67 -8.57
N LYS A 57 10.95 2.80 -7.28
CA LYS A 57 12.01 2.04 -6.59
C LYS A 57 11.85 0.53 -6.73
N SER A 58 10.62 0.03 -6.57
CA SER A 58 10.32 -1.40 -6.73
C SER A 58 10.56 -1.87 -8.17
N PHE A 59 10.27 -1.01 -9.16
CA PHE A 59 10.52 -1.30 -10.57
C PHE A 59 12.02 -1.30 -10.91
N ASP A 60 12.78 -0.33 -10.42
CA ASP A 60 14.24 -0.27 -10.61
C ASP A 60 14.90 -1.52 -10.01
N SER A 61 14.50 -1.93 -8.80
CA SER A 61 14.99 -3.15 -8.15
C SER A 61 14.67 -4.42 -8.96
N LEU A 62 13.51 -4.47 -9.62
CA LEU A 62 13.18 -5.56 -10.54
C LEU A 62 14.12 -5.59 -11.76
N LEU A 63 14.40 -4.43 -12.37
CA LEU A 63 15.32 -4.34 -13.51
C LEU A 63 16.72 -4.78 -13.13
N ASP A 64 17.23 -4.36 -11.97
CA ASP A 64 18.53 -4.77 -11.45
C ASP A 64 18.58 -6.30 -11.26
N SER A 65 17.56 -6.88 -10.63
CA SER A 65 17.45 -8.33 -10.42
C SER A 65 17.46 -9.11 -11.74
N LEU A 66 16.77 -8.60 -12.76
CA LEU A 66 16.75 -9.20 -14.10
C LEU A 66 18.13 -9.08 -14.78
N GLN A 67 18.81 -7.94 -14.62
CA GLN A 67 20.13 -7.71 -15.17
C GLN A 67 21.18 -8.63 -14.53
N GLU A 68 21.13 -8.80 -13.21
CA GLU A 68 21.98 -9.75 -12.47
C GLU A 68 21.76 -11.19 -12.97
N LYS A 69 20.50 -11.58 -13.14
CA LYS A 69 20.16 -12.91 -13.67
C LYS A 69 20.70 -13.09 -15.08
N ALA A 70 20.55 -12.10 -15.96
CA ALA A 70 21.05 -12.15 -17.33
C ALA A 70 22.58 -12.25 -17.38
N ASN A 71 23.29 -11.51 -16.52
CA ASN A 71 24.74 -11.56 -16.43
C ASN A 71 25.22 -12.94 -15.97
N THR A 72 24.56 -13.52 -14.96
CA THR A 72 24.86 -14.87 -14.47
C THR A 72 24.74 -15.91 -15.57
N LEU A 73 23.67 -15.84 -16.39
CA LEU A 73 23.47 -16.78 -17.49
C LEU A 73 24.50 -16.63 -18.62
N LYS A 74 25.01 -15.41 -18.88
CA LYS A 74 26.09 -15.19 -19.85
C LYS A 74 27.43 -15.78 -19.38
N LEU A 75 27.73 -15.70 -18.09
CA LEU A 75 28.99 -16.22 -17.53
C LEU A 75 29.03 -17.75 -17.48
N VAL A 76 27.89 -18.43 -17.35
CA VAL A 76 27.80 -19.90 -17.34
C VAL A 76 27.95 -20.52 -18.74
N ASN A 77 27.74 -19.71 -19.80
CA ASN A 77 27.86 -20.14 -21.20
C ASN A 77 29.26 -19.90 -21.81
N LEU A 78 30.24 -19.45 -21.02
CA LEU A 78 31.65 -19.27 -21.37
C LEU A 78 32.50 -20.31 -20.63
#